data_AF-A0A2D4J7J1-F1
#
_entry.id   AF-A0A2D4J7J1-F1
#
_cell.length_a   1.000
_cell.length_b   1.000
_cell.length_c   1.000
_cell.angle_alpha   90.00
_cell.angle_beta   90.00
_cell.angle_gamma   90.00
#
_symmetry.space_group_name_H-M   'P 1'
#
loop_
_entity.id
_entity.type
_entity.pdbx_description
1 polymer ?
#
loop_
_entity_poly.entity_id
_entity_poly.type
_entity_poly.pdbx_seq_one_letter_code
_entity_poly.pdbx_strand_id
1 'polypeptide(L)'
;EFGQFLSDKITRIRTDLDSDWTGSAEMTGGGLSQVLWDEFESVTPEDVDREVGAMSSSTCLLDPCPSWLVSAGREVTRGWLQALINASLGEGSFLRSLK
;
A
#
# COMPACT_ATOMS: atom_id res chain seq x y z
N GLU A 1 25.07 -20.44 4.33
CA GLU A 1 24.90 -20.35 2.86
C GLU A 1 23.89 -19.27 2.46
N PHE A 2 22.62 -19.33 2.87
CA PHE A 2 21.60 -18.31 2.52
C PHE A 2 21.90 -16.88 3.02
N GLY A 3 22.39 -16.72 4.25
CA GLY A 3 22.72 -15.39 4.80
C GLY A 3 23.87 -14.70 4.04
N GLN A 4 24.86 -15.46 3.60
CA GLN A 4 25.95 -14.95 2.78
C GLN A 4 25.45 -14.53 1.40
N PHE A 5 24.60 -15.36 0.78
CA PHE A 5 23.96 -15.04 -0.49
C PHE A 5 23.15 -13.73 -0.44
N LEU A 6 22.42 -13.48 0.64
CA LEU A 6 21.69 -12.21 0.81
C LEU A 6 22.63 -11.02 0.98
N SER A 7 23.67 -11.14 1.80
CA SER A 7 24.67 -10.08 1.98
C SER A 7 25.38 -9.73 0.67
N ASP A 8 25.74 -10.74 -0.12
CA ASP A 8 26.40 -10.55 -1.42
C ASP A 8 25.45 -9.87 -2.42
N LYS A 9 24.17 -10.27 -2.41
CA LYS A 9 23.13 -9.65 -3.26
C LYS A 9 22.89 -8.19 -2.91
N ILE A 10 22.80 -7.85 -1.62
CA ILE A 10 22.63 -6.47 -1.15
C ILE A 10 23.84 -5.61 -1.55
N THR A 11 25.04 -6.15 -1.36
CA THR A 11 26.29 -5.45 -1.71
C THR A 11 26.32 -5.15 -3.20
N ARG A 12 25.99 -6.13 -4.04
CA ARG A 12 25.93 -5.95 -5.49
C ARG A 12 24.91 -4.88 -5.90
N ILE A 13 23.71 -4.87 -5.33
CA ILE A 13 22.67 -3.87 -5.64
C ILE A 13 23.17 -2.45 -5.31
N ARG A 14 23.82 -2.27 -4.15
CA ARG A 14 24.36 -0.96 -3.74
C ARG A 14 25.46 -0.49 -4.69
N THR A 15 26.39 -1.38 -5.05
CA THR A 15 27.46 -1.05 -5.99
C THR A 15 26.92 -0.68 -7.36
N ASP A 16 25.92 -1.42 -7.87
CA ASP A 16 25.27 -1.17 -9.16
C ASP A 16 24.57 0.19 -9.17
N LEU A 17 23.81 0.50 -8.10
CA LEU A 17 23.16 1.79 -7.88
C LEU A 17 24.17 2.94 -7.83
N ASP A 18 25.24 2.80 -7.05
CA ASP A 18 26.26 3.84 -6.91
C ASP A 18 27.06 4.04 -8.22
N SER A 19 27.20 3.00 -9.05
CA SER A 19 27.89 3.08 -10.35
C SER A 19 27.03 3.67 -11.47
N ASP A 20 25.73 3.40 -11.49
CA ASP A 20 24.78 4.01 -12.43
C ASP A 20 24.31 5.39 -11.96
N TRP A 21 24.54 5.75 -10.70
CA TRP A 21 24.34 7.10 -10.17
C TRP A 21 25.45 8.04 -10.63
N THR A 22 25.60 8.20 -11.94
CA THR A 22 26.25 9.37 -12.52
C THR A 22 25.29 10.54 -12.33
N GLY A 23 25.36 11.18 -11.15
CA GLY A 23 24.56 12.33 -10.70
C GLY A 23 23.55 12.81 -11.73
N SER A 24 22.37 12.19 -11.73
CA SER A 24 21.30 12.50 -12.67
C SER A 24 20.75 13.87 -12.37
N ALA A 25 21.44 14.86 -12.93
CA ALA A 25 21.18 16.27 -12.87
C ALA A 25 21.09 16.80 -11.43
N GLU A 26 21.57 18.02 -11.23
CA GLU A 26 20.78 18.88 -10.37
C GLU A 26 19.36 18.79 -10.95
N MET A 27 18.48 18.02 -10.31
CA MET A 27 17.06 18.26 -10.38
C MET A 27 16.98 19.67 -9.84
N THR A 28 17.13 20.62 -10.79
CA THR A 28 16.94 22.03 -10.60
C THR A 28 15.68 22.05 -9.78
N GLY A 29 15.75 22.63 -8.59
CA GLY A 29 14.62 22.72 -7.69
C GLY A 29 13.52 23.56 -8.33
N GLY A 30 12.95 23.11 -9.45
CA GLY A 30 11.56 23.24 -9.78
C GLY A 30 10.90 22.59 -8.60
N GLY A 31 10.53 23.47 -7.66
CA GLY A 31 10.05 23.08 -6.36
C GLY A 31 9.13 21.90 -6.59
N LEU A 32 9.43 20.79 -5.94
CA LEU A 32 8.35 19.96 -5.48
C LEU A 32 7.50 20.97 -4.74
N SER A 33 6.44 21.49 -5.40
CA SER A 33 5.39 22.18 -4.69
C SER A 33 5.13 21.20 -3.57
N GLN A 34 5.40 21.60 -2.34
CA GLN A 34 4.96 20.82 -1.21
C GLN A 34 3.47 20.75 -1.44
N VAL A 35 3.01 19.69 -2.10
CA VAL A 35 1.60 19.41 -2.27
C VAL A 35 1.26 19.03 -0.85
N LEU A 36 0.92 20.05 -0.09
CA LEU A 36 0.37 19.96 1.24
C LEU A 36 -0.98 19.31 0.99
N TRP A 37 -0.97 17.97 1.00
CA TRP A 37 -2.17 17.18 1.05
C TRP A 37 -2.75 17.40 2.44
N ASP A 38 -3.57 18.43 2.58
CA ASP A 38 -4.21 18.78 3.84
C ASP A 38 -5.17 17.68 4.29
N GLU A 39 -5.82 16.99 3.34
CA GLU A 39 -6.77 15.92 3.59
C GLU A 39 -6.90 14.98 2.38
N PHE A 40 -7.25 13.72 2.63
CA PHE A 40 -7.62 12.76 1.60
C PHE A 40 -9.12 12.80 1.33
N GLU A 41 -9.53 12.59 0.08
CA GLU A 41 -10.94 12.47 -0.26
C GLU A 41 -11.56 11.22 0.39
N SER A 42 -12.74 11.38 0.98
CA SER A 42 -13.47 10.28 1.61
C SER A 42 -13.97 9.28 0.55
N VAL A 43 -13.84 8.00 0.85
CA VAL A 43 -14.30 6.90 0.01
C VAL A 43 -15.81 6.69 0.18
N THR A 44 -16.54 6.50 -0.93
CA THR A 44 -17.98 6.19 -0.90
C THR A 44 -18.24 4.69 -0.70
N PRO A 45 -19.47 4.29 -0.34
CA PRO A 45 -19.80 2.86 -0.24
C PRO A 45 -19.65 2.13 -1.59
N GLU A 46 -19.90 2.81 -2.70
CA GLU A 46 -19.77 2.27 -4.07
C GLU A 46 -18.31 2.06 -4.47
N ASP A 47 -17.41 2.92 -3.99
CA ASP A 47 -15.98 2.73 -4.18
C ASP A 47 -15.50 1.45 -3.47
N VAL A 48 -15.92 1.24 -2.23
CA VAL A 48 -15.63 0.00 -1.49
C VAL A 48 -16.17 -1.20 -2.23
N ASP A 49 -17.39 -1.12 -2.75
CA ASP A 49 -18.00 -2.20 -3.51
C ASP A 49 -17.26 -2.54 -4.80
N ARG A 50 -16.80 -1.52 -5.52
CA ARG A 50 -16.03 -1.67 -6.75
C ARG A 50 -14.72 -2.40 -6.46
N GLU A 51 -14.01 -1.99 -5.41
CA GLU A 51 -12.74 -2.62 -5.04
C GLU A 51 -12.95 -4.05 -4.54
N VAL A 52 -13.96 -4.27 -3.68
CA VAL A 52 -14.30 -5.61 -3.19
C VAL A 52 -14.69 -6.54 -4.34
N GLY A 53 -15.47 -6.04 -5.30
CA GLY A 53 -15.87 -6.80 -6.48
C GLY A 53 -14.74 -7.08 -7.48
N ALA A 54 -13.68 -6.26 -7.47
CA ALA A 54 -12.51 -6.43 -8.33
C ALA A 54 -11.46 -7.41 -7.75
N MET A 55 -11.59 -7.81 -6.48
CA MET A 55 -10.64 -8.72 -5.85
C MET A 55 -10.62 -10.09 -6.53
N SER A 56 -9.42 -10.64 -6.68
CA SER A 56 -9.27 -12.00 -7.21
C SER A 56 -9.89 -13.01 -6.24
N SER A 57 -10.54 -14.05 -6.74
CA SER A 57 -10.98 -15.18 -5.92
C SER A 57 -9.84 -16.15 -5.56
N SER A 58 -8.60 -15.84 -5.96
CA SER A 58 -7.46 -16.69 -5.67
C SER A 58 -7.12 -16.60 -4.18
N THR A 59 -6.88 -17.74 -3.56
CA THR A 59 -6.54 -17.83 -2.15
C THR A 59 -5.13 -18.38 -2.01
N CYS A 60 -4.28 -17.69 -1.27
CA CYS A 60 -3.00 -18.23 -0.81
C CYS A 60 -3.19 -19.02 0.49
N LEU A 61 -2.40 -20.06 0.71
CA LEU A 61 -2.46 -20.86 1.95
C LEU A 61 -2.16 -20.03 3.22
N LEU A 62 -1.47 -18.91 3.07
CA LEU A 62 -1.11 -17.99 4.16
C LEU A 62 -2.03 -16.77 4.26
N ASP A 63 -3.10 -16.72 3.47
CA ASP A 63 -4.03 -15.60 3.54
C ASP A 63 -4.93 -15.73 4.79
N PRO A 64 -4.82 -14.83 5.79
CA PRO A 64 -5.64 -14.90 7.00
C PRO A 64 -7.12 -14.64 6.72
N CYS A 65 -7.45 -13.98 5.60
CA CYS A 65 -8.83 -13.70 5.20
C CYS A 65 -8.93 -13.74 3.67
N PRO A 66 -9.34 -14.87 3.07
CA PRO A 66 -9.38 -15.00 1.63
C PRO A 66 -10.38 -14.02 1.01
N SER A 67 -10.01 -13.41 -0.11
CA SER A 67 -10.82 -12.37 -0.78
C SER A 67 -12.25 -12.81 -1.13
N TRP A 68 -12.49 -14.10 -1.40
CA TRP A 68 -13.84 -14.62 -1.64
C TRP A 68 -14.75 -14.45 -0.40
N LEU A 69 -14.20 -14.56 0.81
CA LEU A 69 -14.97 -14.43 2.06
C LEU A 69 -15.40 -12.98 2.27
N VAL A 70 -14.49 -12.04 2.00
CA VAL A 70 -14.79 -10.60 2.04
C VAL A 70 -15.85 -10.25 0.99
N SER A 71 -15.75 -10.83 -0.20
CA SER A 71 -16.72 -10.63 -1.30
C SER A 71 -18.09 -11.21 -0.97
N ALA A 72 -18.14 -12.42 -0.40
CA ALA A 72 -19.40 -13.05 0.02
C ALA A 72 -20.09 -12.27 1.15
N GLY A 73 -19.31 -11.63 2.03
CA GLY A 73 -19.79 -10.79 3.11
C GLY A 73 -20.05 -9.34 2.73
N ARG A 74 -19.93 -8.95 1.46
CA ARG A 74 -19.89 -7.54 0.99
C ARG A 74 -20.95 -6.63 1.61
N GLU A 75 -22.21 -7.07 1.68
CA GLU A 75 -23.29 -6.26 2.25
C GLU A 75 -23.10 -5.95 3.75
N VAL A 76 -22.53 -6.92 4.48
CA VAL A 76 -22.18 -6.77 5.89
C VAL A 76 -20.87 -5.99 6.04
N THR A 77 -19.94 -6.16 5.10
CA THR A 77 -18.59 -5.61 5.21
C THR A 77 -18.41 -4.18 4.72
N ARG A 78 -19.26 -3.75 3.77
CA ARG A 78 -19.19 -2.43 3.14
C ARG A 78 -19.09 -1.29 4.14
N GLY A 79 -20.04 -1.22 5.09
CA GLY A 79 -20.13 -0.10 6.02
C GLY A 79 -18.93 0.03 6.95
N TRP A 80 -18.42 -1.09 7.49
CA TRP A 80 -17.27 -1.04 8.39
C TRP A 80 -15.95 -0.85 7.63
N LEU A 81 -15.80 -1.43 6.43
CA LEU A 81 -14.63 -1.18 5.58
C LEU A 81 -14.55 0.29 5.18
N GLN A 82 -15.67 0.89 4.78
CA GLN A 82 -15.73 2.32 4.46
C GLN A 82 -15.31 3.19 5.66
N ALA A 83 -15.88 2.92 6.84
CA ALA A 83 -15.55 3.65 8.06
C ALA A 83 -14.06 3.49 8.43
N LEU A 84 -13.52 2.28 8.29
CA LEU A 84 -12.12 1.97 8.56
C LEU A 84 -11.17 2.75 7.64
N ILE A 85 -11.45 2.74 6.33
CA ILE A 85 -10.64 3.41 5.32
C ILE A 85 -10.69 4.92 5.57
N ASN A 86 -11.87 5.50 5.74
CA ASN A 86 -12.02 6.94 5.95
C ASN A 86 -11.38 7.42 7.27
N ALA A 87 -11.46 6.62 8.33
CA ALA A 87 -10.71 6.91 9.57
C ALA A 87 -9.19 6.89 9.34
N SER A 88 -8.70 5.92 8.57
CA SER A 88 -7.27 5.80 8.25
C SER A 88 -6.76 6.96 7.39
N LEU A 89 -7.59 7.42 6.45
CA LEU A 89 -7.32 8.56 5.57
C LEU A 89 -7.25 9.89 6.34
N GLY A 90 -8.08 10.06 7.39
CA GLY A 90 -8.07 11.28 8.21
C GLY A 90 -6.90 11.37 9.20
N GLU A 91 -6.42 10.24 9.74
CA GLU A 91 -5.36 10.23 10.75
C GLU A 91 -3.96 10.01 10.18
N GLY A 92 -3.83 9.51 8.95
CA GLY A 92 -2.55 9.09 8.36
C GLY A 92 -1.85 7.96 9.15
N SER A 93 -2.58 7.30 10.06
CA SER A 93 -2.05 6.27 10.96
C SER A 93 -2.99 5.07 11.01
N PHE A 94 -2.42 3.87 10.99
CA PHE A 94 -3.21 2.63 11.03
C PHE A 94 -3.86 2.45 12.41
N LEU A 95 -5.15 2.11 12.43
CA LEU A 95 -5.92 1.94 13.65
C LEU A 95 -5.24 0.94 14.59
N ARG A 96 -4.88 1.40 15.79
CA ARG A 96 -4.13 0.59 16.78
C ARG A 96 -4.86 -0.69 17.18
N SER A 97 -6.18 -0.72 17.07
CA SER A 97 -7.03 -1.86 17.40
C SER A 97 -6.91 -3.02 16.41
N LEU A 98 -6.31 -2.81 15.24
CA LEU A 98 -6.07 -3.84 14.22
C LEU A 98 -4.59 -4.28 14.14
N LYS A 99 -3.76 -3.83 15.07
CA LYS A 99 -2.34 -4.18 15.17
C LYS A 99 -2.14 -5.37 16.11
#